data_AF-A0A7Y3RMW8-F1
#
_entry.id   AF-A0A7Y3RMW8-F1
#
_cell.length_a   1.000
_cell.length_b   1.000
_cell.length_c   1.000
_cell.angle_alpha   90.00
_cell.angle_beta   90.00
_cell.angle_gamma   90.00
#
_symmetry.space_group_name_H-M   'P 1'
#
loop_
_entity.id
_entity.type
_entity.pdbx_description
1 polymer ?
#
loop_
_entity_poly.entity_id
_entity_poly.type
_entity_poly.pdbx_seq_one_letter_code
_entity_poly.pdbx_strand_id
1 'polypeptide(L)'
;MIRAENRPSSPAEWRRAGDLVAGVVARAFMVPTVELRAPSRSRQPVAYARQAALYLLHVVFGGTYQEAGSALGRERTTVAYACSLIEDDRDEAKFDHKMSHLEEWIERLWSVEQLRMLRRVKLKQEARAAA
;
A
#
# COMPACT_ATOMS: atom_id res chain seq x y z
N MET A 1 7.29 -12.29 5.33
CA MET A 1 8.48 -11.90 6.15
C MET A 1 8.80 -10.45 5.77
N ILE A 2 8.58 -9.49 6.67
CA ILE A 2 8.75 -8.04 6.40
C ILE A 2 10.21 -7.77 5.99
N ARG A 3 10.44 -7.35 4.74
CA ARG A 3 11.77 -6.90 4.29
C ARG A 3 11.93 -5.42 4.61
N ALA A 4 12.63 -5.12 5.71
CA ALA A 4 12.85 -3.76 6.21
C ALA A 4 13.43 -2.78 5.18
N GLU A 5 14.12 -3.29 4.15
CA GLU A 5 14.74 -2.50 3.08
C GLU A 5 13.76 -1.75 2.16
N ASN A 6 12.49 -2.14 2.11
CA ASN A 6 11.49 -1.50 1.25
C ASN A 6 10.61 -0.45 1.98
N ARG A 7 10.88 -0.15 3.25
CA ARG A 7 10.05 0.77 4.05
C ARG A 7 10.10 2.21 3.50
N PRO A 8 8.95 2.86 3.25
CA PRO A 8 8.88 4.29 2.97
C PRO A 8 9.47 5.12 4.13
N SER A 9 10.38 6.03 3.79
CA SER A 9 11.16 6.84 4.74
C SER A 9 10.58 8.24 4.98
N SER A 10 9.58 8.66 4.19
CA SER A 10 8.99 9.99 4.28
C SER A 10 7.48 9.99 4.04
N PRO A 11 6.74 11.03 4.48
CA PRO A 11 5.31 11.16 4.20
C PRO A 11 4.98 11.16 2.69
N ALA A 12 5.88 11.66 1.85
CA ALA A 12 5.71 11.64 0.40
C ALA A 12 5.85 10.23 -0.18
N GLU A 13 6.78 9.42 0.35
CA GLU A 13 6.91 8.01 -0.04
C GLU A 13 5.72 7.19 0.44
N TRP A 14 5.23 7.43 1.66
CA TRP A 14 4.01 6.78 2.16
C TRP A 14 2.78 7.08 1.29
N ARG A 15 2.63 8.31 0.79
CA ARG A 15 1.55 8.63 -0.17
C ARG A 15 1.69 7.82 -1.46
N ARG A 16 2.90 7.72 -2.02
CA ARG A 16 3.16 6.92 -3.23
C ARG A 16 2.93 5.43 -3.01
N ALA A 17 3.36 4.90 -1.86
CA ALA A 17 3.08 3.53 -1.47
C ALA A 17 1.56 3.29 -1.40
N GLY A 18 0.81 4.22 -0.78
CA GLY A 18 -0.64 4.19 -0.76
C GLY A 18 -1.27 4.19 -2.16
N ASP A 19 -0.76 5.00 -3.09
CA ASP A 19 -1.28 5.04 -4.47
C ASP A 19 -0.98 3.75 -5.24
N LEU A 20 0.22 3.19 -5.07
CA LEU A 20 0.61 1.92 -5.67
C LEU A 20 -0.25 0.77 -5.15
N VAL A 21 -0.38 0.64 -3.82
CA VAL A 21 -1.21 -0.39 -3.18
C VAL A 21 -2.66 -0.24 -3.60
N ALA A 22 -3.20 0.98 -3.58
CA ALA A 22 -4.56 1.24 -4.03
C ALA A 22 -4.78 0.79 -5.48
N GLY A 23 -3.84 1.07 -6.39
CA GLY A 23 -3.92 0.63 -7.78
C GLY A 23 -3.93 -0.90 -7.94
N VAL A 24 -3.03 -1.59 -7.23
CA VAL A 24 -2.94 -3.06 -7.24
C VAL A 24 -4.22 -3.69 -6.69
N VAL A 25 -4.66 -3.22 -5.52
CA VAL A 25 -5.84 -3.75 -4.83
C VAL A 25 -7.13 -3.46 -5.59
N ALA A 26 -7.29 -2.24 -6.12
CA ALA A 26 -8.45 -1.90 -6.94
C ALA A 26 -8.62 -2.87 -8.11
N ARG A 27 -7.52 -3.21 -8.78
CA ARG A 27 -7.52 -4.19 -9.89
C ARG A 27 -7.84 -5.60 -9.41
N ALA A 28 -7.25 -6.05 -8.30
CA ALA A 28 -7.44 -7.39 -7.75
C ALA A 28 -8.83 -7.64 -7.14
N PHE A 29 -9.52 -6.58 -6.74
CA PHE A 29 -10.86 -6.63 -6.15
C PHE A 29 -11.94 -6.11 -7.09
N MET A 30 -11.57 -5.70 -8.31
CA MET A 30 -12.48 -5.16 -9.33
C MET A 30 -13.33 -3.97 -8.82
N VAL A 31 -12.68 -3.04 -8.13
CA VAL A 31 -13.30 -1.80 -7.63
C VAL A 31 -12.62 -0.57 -8.23
N PRO A 32 -13.29 0.59 -8.33
CA PRO A 32 -12.65 1.81 -8.79
C PRO A 32 -11.59 2.29 -7.81
N THR A 33 -10.37 2.56 -8.28
CA THR A 33 -9.24 3.00 -7.43
C THR A 33 -9.55 4.26 -6.63
N VAL A 34 -10.29 5.20 -7.23
CA VAL A 34 -10.69 6.45 -6.58
C VAL A 34 -11.57 6.22 -5.34
N GLU A 35 -12.33 5.13 -5.31
CA GLU A 35 -13.21 4.81 -4.19
C GLU A 35 -12.44 4.29 -2.98
N LEU A 36 -11.24 3.73 -3.15
CA LEU A 36 -10.41 3.29 -2.02
C LEU A 36 -10.01 4.47 -1.10
N ARG A 37 -9.95 5.69 -1.63
CA ARG A 37 -9.70 6.93 -0.86
C ARG A 37 -10.96 7.73 -0.55
N ALA A 38 -12.13 7.35 -1.08
CA ALA A 38 -13.37 8.11 -0.90
C ALA A 38 -13.75 8.20 0.59
N PRO A 39 -14.11 9.39 1.11
CA PRO A 39 -14.34 9.58 2.55
C PRO A 39 -15.48 8.72 3.10
N SER A 40 -16.50 8.47 2.29
CA SER A 40 -17.68 7.67 2.65
C SER A 40 -17.36 6.20 2.92
N ARG A 41 -18.20 5.54 3.74
CA ARG A 41 -18.12 4.10 4.04
C ARG A 41 -18.12 3.22 2.78
N SER A 42 -18.62 3.74 1.65
CA SER A 42 -18.71 3.05 0.34
C SER A 42 -19.52 1.75 0.41
N ARG A 43 -19.77 1.11 -0.74
CA ARG A 43 -20.42 -0.22 -0.76
C ARG A 43 -19.48 -1.26 -0.15
N GLN A 44 -20.03 -2.35 0.39
CA GLN A 44 -19.28 -3.41 1.08
C GLN A 44 -18.03 -3.92 0.30
N PRO A 45 -18.07 -4.19 -1.02
CA PRO A 45 -16.89 -4.66 -1.75
C PRO A 45 -15.72 -3.66 -1.74
N VAL A 46 -16.03 -2.37 -1.77
CA VAL A 46 -15.05 -1.27 -1.77
C VAL A 46 -14.47 -1.09 -0.37
N ALA A 47 -15.31 -1.20 0.66
CA ALA A 47 -14.86 -1.18 2.04
C ALA A 47 -13.88 -2.32 2.33
N TYR A 48 -14.18 -3.52 1.85
CA TYR A 48 -13.33 -4.69 2.00
C TYR A 48 -12.01 -4.57 1.23
N ALA A 49 -12.06 -4.13 -0.03
CA ALA A 49 -10.85 -3.83 -0.80
C ALA A 49 -9.96 -2.79 -0.09
N ARG A 50 -10.56 -1.76 0.53
CA ARG A 50 -9.81 -0.79 1.31
C ARG A 50 -9.16 -1.40 2.56
N GLN A 51 -9.86 -2.30 3.25
CA GLN A 51 -9.29 -3.01 4.40
C GLN A 51 -8.08 -3.86 3.97
N ALA A 52 -8.18 -4.58 2.85
CA ALA A 52 -7.05 -5.30 2.26
C ALA A 52 -5.87 -4.36 1.92
N ALA A 53 -6.14 -3.16 1.39
CA ALA A 53 -5.10 -2.17 1.11
C ALA A 53 -4.41 -1.64 2.39
N LEU A 54 -5.17 -1.40 3.47
CA LEU A 54 -4.61 -0.98 4.76
C LEU A 54 -3.73 -2.08 5.37
N TYR A 55 -4.18 -3.33 5.29
CA TYR A 55 -3.41 -4.50 5.70
C TYR A 55 -2.11 -4.62 4.92
N LEU A 56 -2.15 -4.55 3.59
CA LEU A 56 -0.97 -4.66 2.72
C LEU A 56 0.04 -3.55 2.99
N LEU A 57 -0.42 -2.32 3.26
CA LEU A 57 0.46 -1.23 3.67
C LEU A 57 1.19 -1.53 4.99
N HIS A 58 0.52 -2.19 5.93
CA HIS A 58 1.10 -2.60 7.19
C HIS A 58 2.12 -3.73 7.00
N VAL A 59 1.73 -4.84 6.35
CA VAL A 59 2.57 -6.05 6.29
C VAL A 59 3.70 -5.97 5.26
N VAL A 60 3.50 -5.33 4.10
CA VAL A 60 4.54 -5.26 3.06
C VAL A 60 5.64 -4.27 3.46
N PHE A 61 5.26 -3.12 4.03
CA PHE A 61 6.19 -2.04 4.33
C PHE A 61 6.61 -1.96 5.81
N GLY A 62 6.05 -2.82 6.68
CA GLY A 62 6.26 -2.75 8.13
C GLY A 62 5.75 -1.44 8.76
N GLY A 63 4.77 -0.77 8.12
CA GLY A 63 4.25 0.51 8.59
C GLY A 63 3.49 0.37 9.89
N THR A 64 3.57 1.35 10.78
CA THR A 64 2.64 1.46 11.92
C THR A 64 1.21 1.66 11.41
N TYR A 65 0.21 1.39 12.25
CA TYR A 65 -1.19 1.67 11.92
C TYR A 65 -1.43 3.15 11.59
N GLN A 66 -0.64 4.06 12.17
CA GLN A 66 -0.73 5.48 11.86
C GLN A 66 -0.19 5.79 10.44
N GLU A 67 0.94 5.20 10.05
CA GLU A 67 1.53 5.39 8.72
C GLU A 67 0.65 4.80 7.63
N ALA A 68 0.20 3.54 7.80
CA ALA A 68 -0.69 2.87 6.85
C ALA A 68 -2.03 3.61 6.72
N GLY A 69 -2.59 4.06 7.84
CA GLY A 69 -3.82 4.86 7.85
C GLY A 69 -3.64 6.18 7.12
N SER A 70 -2.58 6.93 7.43
CA SER A 70 -2.26 8.21 6.80
C SER A 70 -2.05 8.07 5.28
N ALA A 71 -1.46 6.96 4.83
CA ALA A 71 -1.25 6.69 3.41
C ALA A 71 -2.56 6.60 2.60
N LEU A 72 -3.69 6.22 3.22
CA LEU A 72 -5.01 6.12 2.60
C LEU A 72 -6.06 7.10 3.17
N GLY A 73 -5.66 8.00 4.07
CA GLY A 73 -6.57 8.96 4.71
C GLY A 73 -7.53 8.31 5.71
N ARG A 74 -7.04 7.36 6.51
CA ARG A 74 -7.81 6.59 7.50
C ARG A 74 -7.19 6.63 8.88
N GLU A 75 -8.06 6.50 9.88
CA GLU A 75 -7.67 6.44 11.28
C GLU A 75 -6.95 5.13 11.62
N ARG A 76 -6.00 5.19 12.56
CA ARG A 76 -5.24 4.01 13.00
C ARG A 76 -6.11 2.86 13.51
N THR A 77 -7.27 3.14 14.09
CA THR A 77 -8.23 2.13 14.57
C THR A 77 -8.91 1.40 13.41
N THR A 78 -9.09 2.07 12.27
CA THR A 78 -9.58 1.44 11.03
C THR A 78 -8.55 0.46 10.49
N VAL A 79 -7.26 0.79 10.59
CA VAL A 79 -6.18 -0.13 10.20
C VAL A 79 -6.13 -1.34 11.13
N ALA A 80 -6.21 -1.14 12.44
CA ALA A 80 -6.23 -2.23 13.40
C ALA A 80 -7.38 -3.21 13.11
N TYR A 81 -8.59 -2.68 12.89
CA TYR A 81 -9.74 -3.49 12.49
C TYR A 81 -9.53 -4.22 11.16
N ALA A 82 -8.98 -3.53 10.16
CA ALA A 82 -8.67 -4.13 8.86
C ALA A 82 -7.66 -5.27 8.99
N CYS A 83 -6.62 -5.11 9.82
CA CYS A 83 -5.64 -6.17 10.04
C CYS A 83 -6.26 -7.39 10.69
N SER A 84 -7.06 -7.24 11.75
CA SER A 84 -7.76 -8.37 12.37
C SER A 84 -8.66 -9.09 11.37
N LEU A 85 -9.49 -8.34 10.63
CA LEU A 85 -10.41 -8.93 9.66
C LEU A 85 -9.68 -9.71 8.55
N ILE A 86 -8.61 -9.15 8.00
CA ILE A 86 -7.87 -9.78 6.92
C ILE A 86 -7.08 -10.99 7.43
N GLU A 87 -6.49 -10.94 8.62
CA GLU A 87 -5.84 -12.10 9.22
C GLU A 87 -6.83 -13.24 9.49
N ASP A 88 -8.04 -12.94 9.99
CA ASP A 88 -9.09 -13.96 10.17
C ASP A 88 -9.48 -14.61 8.82
N ASP A 89 -9.59 -13.83 7.75
CA ASP A 89 -9.92 -14.35 6.41
C ASP A 89 -8.79 -15.18 5.78
N ARG A 90 -7.53 -14.98 6.22
CA ARG A 90 -6.37 -15.76 5.72
C ARG A 90 -6.34 -17.20 6.21
N ASP A 91 -7.23 -17.59 7.12
CA ASP A 91 -7.46 -19.00 7.40
C ASP A 91 -8.02 -19.75 6.18
N GLU A 92 -8.63 -19.06 5.20
CA GLU A 92 -9.00 -19.64 3.91
C GLU A 92 -7.79 -19.67 2.94
N ALA A 93 -7.32 -20.87 2.59
CA ALA A 93 -6.15 -21.06 1.73
C ALA A 93 -6.23 -20.32 0.37
N LYS A 94 -7.43 -20.17 -0.21
CA LYS A 94 -7.61 -19.46 -1.48
C LYS A 94 -7.38 -17.96 -1.31
N PHE A 95 -7.94 -17.37 -0.26
CA PHE A 95 -7.72 -15.97 0.09
C PHE A 95 -6.27 -15.70 0.51
N ASP A 96 -5.68 -16.57 1.34
CA ASP A 96 -4.27 -16.45 1.73
C ASP A 96 -3.32 -16.46 0.53
N HIS A 97 -3.56 -17.35 -0.43
CA HIS A 97 -2.80 -17.38 -1.67
C HIS A 97 -2.96 -16.06 -2.46
N LYS A 98 -4.19 -15.55 -2.59
CA LYS A 98 -4.45 -14.26 -3.24
C LYS A 98 -3.67 -13.13 -2.56
N MET A 99 -3.70 -13.05 -1.23
CA MET A 99 -3.02 -12.01 -0.47
C MET A 99 -1.49 -12.11 -0.60
N SER A 100 -0.95 -13.32 -0.51
CA SER A 100 0.48 -13.60 -0.73
C SER A 100 0.96 -13.14 -2.11
N HIS A 101 0.16 -13.37 -3.17
CA HIS A 101 0.46 -12.82 -4.48
C HIS A 101 0.48 -11.29 -4.46
N LEU A 102 -0.54 -10.64 -3.87
CA LEU A 102 -0.57 -9.17 -3.82
C LEU A 102 0.64 -8.59 -3.09
N GLU A 103 1.08 -9.21 -2.00
CA GLU A 103 2.32 -8.85 -1.30
C GLU A 103 3.52 -8.86 -2.24
N GLU A 104 3.77 -9.99 -2.92
CA GLU A 104 4.90 -10.11 -3.85
C GLU A 104 4.84 -9.09 -5.00
N TRP A 105 3.64 -8.84 -5.56
CA TRP A 105 3.46 -7.88 -6.64
C TRP A 105 3.74 -6.45 -6.16
N ILE A 106 3.27 -6.09 -4.97
CA ILE A 106 3.52 -4.77 -4.37
C ILE A 106 5.01 -4.59 -4.11
N GLU A 107 5.69 -5.60 -3.54
CA GLU A 107 7.14 -5.56 -3.30
C GLU A 107 7.90 -5.30 -4.61
N ARG A 108 7.64 -6.10 -5.65
CA ARG A 108 8.32 -5.96 -6.95
C ARG A 108 8.07 -4.58 -7.59
N LEU A 109 6.82 -4.11 -7.59
CA LEU A 109 6.48 -2.82 -8.16
C LEU A 109 7.10 -1.66 -7.39
N TRP A 110 7.18 -1.76 -6.06
CA TRP A 110 7.81 -0.76 -5.22
C TRP A 110 9.32 -0.66 -5.46
N SER A 111 10.02 -1.79 -5.58
CA SER A 111 11.46 -1.78 -5.90
C SER A 111 11.74 -1.08 -7.23
N VAL A 112 10.90 -1.29 -8.25
CA VAL A 112 11.00 -0.59 -9.55
C VAL A 112 10.74 0.91 -9.39
N GLU A 113 9.73 1.30 -8.60
CA GLU A 113 9.41 2.71 -8.36
C GLU A 113 10.55 3.42 -7.60
N GLN A 114 11.17 2.78 -6.62
CA GLN A 114 12.34 3.32 -5.92
C GLN A 114 13.52 3.57 -6.86
N LEU A 115 13.85 2.62 -7.74
CA LEU A 115 14.91 2.81 -8.74
C LEU A 115 14.62 4.00 -9.67
N ARG A 116 13.37 4.17 -10.10
CA ARG A 116 12.94 5.33 -10.90
C ARG A 116 13.11 6.64 -10.13
N MET A 117 12.79 6.64 -8.84
CA MET A 117 12.96 7.82 -7.97
C MET A 117 14.44 8.19 -7.82
N LEU A 118 15.30 7.24 -7.47
CA LEU A 118 16.73 7.46 -7.33
C LEU A 118 17.35 8.02 -8.63
N ARG A 119 16.96 7.46 -9.78
CA ARG A 119 17.39 7.96 -11.08
C ARG A 119 16.95 9.42 -11.32
N ARG A 120 15.70 9.77 -10.99
CA ARG A 120 15.20 11.16 -11.13
C ARG A 120 15.92 12.13 -10.20
N VAL A 121 16.22 11.73 -8.96
CA VAL A 121 16.96 12.57 -8.00
C VAL A 121 18.38 12.81 -8.49
N LYS A 122 19.07 11.76 -8.92
CA LYS A 122 20.44 11.85 -9.45
C LYS A 122 20.53 12.82 -10.64
N LEU A 123 19.61 12.69 -11.61
CA LEU A 123 19.54 13.58 -12.77
C LEU A 123 19.30 15.05 -12.38
N LYS A 124 18.46 15.30 -11.38
CA LYS A 124 18.23 16.67 -10.86
C LYS A 124 19.45 17.24 -10.15
N GLN A 125 20.18 16.42 -9.42
CA GLN A 125 21.42 16.83 -8.73
C GLN A 125 22.52 17.16 -9.74
N GLU A 126 22.72 16.32 -10.75
CA GLU A 126 23.68 16.53 -11.85
C GLU A 126 23.34 17.81 -12.62
N ALA A 127 22.06 18.03 -12.98
CA ALA A 127 21.63 19.25 -13.65
C ALA A 127 21.86 20.53 -12.81
N ARG A 128 21.69 20.45 -11.47
CA ARG A 128 21.95 21.56 -10.56
C ARG A 128 23.45 21.83 -10.38
N ALA A 129 24.29 20.81 -10.40
CA ALA A 129 25.74 20.97 -10.30
C ALA A 129 26.39 21.52 -11.58
N ALA A 130 25.70 21.37 -12.73
CA ALA A 130 26.14 21.87 -14.03
C ALA A 130 25.65 23.30 -14.35
N ALA A 131 24.86 23.91 -13.47
CA ALA A 131 24.31 25.27 -13.58
C ALA A 131 24.98 26.21 -12.58
#